data_AF-A0A2G1UGE4-F1
#
_entry.id   AF-A0A2G1UGE4-F1
#
_cell.length_a   1.000
_cell.length_b   1.000
_cell.length_c   1.000
_cell.angle_alpha   90.00
_cell.angle_beta   90.00
_cell.angle_gamma   90.00
#
_symmetry.space_group_name_H-M   'P 1'
#
loop_
_entity.id
_entity.type
_entity.pdbx_description
1 polymer ?
#
loop_
_entity_poly.entity_id
_entity_poly.type
_entity_poly.pdbx_seq_one_letter_code
_entity_poly.pdbx_strand_id
1 'polypeptide(L)'
;MLKHWIKGIAGAVTLAGLAVPLAANAALSDDKVKIGVLSDMSGVYKALEGPGAVIAAQMAIEDFGGSVLGKPIEIISADHQNKPDIGASTAREWIDAEQVDMITALDNSSVALSVQGLAADKKIITLNTGAGTTALTEDQCSPYGIHYVYDTHALPVGTATAMVRNGGKKWFFITADYAFGHSLRDNTGAVVKNLGGEVVGNVNAPLSTNDFSSYLLQAQSSGADVIGLANAGQDTVNAIKQANQFRIVQSGQKLAGMLVFISDVHSMGLDIAQGLQFTTAFVWNQDDEAEQWSRRFYERHKAMPTMVHAGVYSAVTHYLEAVKATGTDDSDTVRKQLGEMELNDFFVKGGKIAPNGSMLHDMYLVEVKKPDEATEEWDLLKVVSKIPADDAYISMADTKCSLVNQ
;
A
#
# COMPACT_ATOMS: atom_id res chain seq x y z
N MET A 1 -52.38 15.57 -82.68
CA MET A 1 -51.70 16.83 -82.33
C MET A 1 -52.06 17.21 -80.90
N LEU A 2 -51.08 17.74 -80.17
CA LEU A 2 -51.13 18.43 -78.86
C LEU A 2 -51.21 17.63 -77.54
N LYS A 3 -50.10 17.82 -76.80
CA LYS A 3 -49.79 17.74 -75.35
C LYS A 3 -50.90 18.20 -74.38
N HIS A 4 -50.86 17.67 -73.14
CA HIS A 4 -50.70 18.34 -71.81
C HIS A 4 -50.96 17.28 -70.70
N TRP A 5 -49.98 16.76 -69.94
CA TRP A 5 -49.40 17.23 -68.66
C TRP A 5 -50.40 17.69 -67.58
N ILE A 6 -50.68 16.83 -66.58
CA ILE A 6 -51.01 17.22 -65.19
C ILE A 6 -50.24 16.30 -64.23
N LYS A 7 -49.52 16.94 -63.29
CA LYS A 7 -48.58 16.37 -62.33
C LYS A 7 -49.30 15.74 -61.14
N GLY A 8 -48.89 14.54 -60.73
CA GLY A 8 -49.22 13.94 -59.44
C GLY A 8 -48.20 14.35 -58.37
N ILE A 9 -48.70 14.77 -57.20
CA ILE A 9 -47.91 14.99 -55.99
C ILE A 9 -48.08 13.73 -55.13
N ALA A 10 -47.05 12.90 -55.02
CA ALA A 10 -46.96 11.83 -54.04
C ALA A 10 -46.03 12.32 -52.91
N GLY A 11 -46.59 12.52 -51.72
CA GLY A 11 -45.84 12.87 -50.52
C GLY A 11 -45.04 11.67 -50.02
N ALA A 12 -43.72 11.82 -49.95
CA ALA A 12 -42.82 10.86 -49.31
C ALA A 12 -42.66 11.23 -47.84
N VAL A 13 -43.19 10.40 -46.94
CA VAL A 13 -42.93 10.46 -45.50
C VAL A 13 -41.58 9.80 -45.25
N THR A 14 -40.57 10.60 -44.88
CA THR A 14 -39.25 10.11 -44.46
C THR A 14 -39.27 9.94 -42.94
N LEU A 15 -39.38 8.70 -42.47
CA LEU A 15 -39.08 8.37 -41.06
C LEU A 15 -37.56 8.43 -40.87
N ALA A 16 -37.07 9.47 -40.20
CA ALA A 16 -35.72 9.51 -39.66
C ALA A 16 -35.67 8.59 -38.43
N GLY A 17 -35.17 7.38 -38.60
CA GLY A 17 -34.83 6.48 -37.49
C GLY A 17 -33.66 7.07 -36.71
N LEU A 18 -33.92 7.51 -35.48
CA LEU A 18 -32.90 7.80 -34.48
C LEU A 18 -32.17 6.48 -34.17
N ALA A 19 -30.99 6.29 -34.77
CA ALA A 19 -30.06 5.27 -34.34
C ALA A 19 -29.53 5.68 -32.96
N VAL A 20 -30.15 5.15 -31.90
CA VAL A 20 -29.53 5.11 -30.58
C VAL A 20 -28.30 4.23 -30.73
N PRO A 21 -27.08 4.73 -30.45
CA PRO A 21 -25.92 3.85 -30.41
C PRO A 21 -26.20 2.84 -29.28
N LEU A 22 -26.40 1.58 -29.64
CA LEU A 22 -26.23 0.50 -28.66
C LEU A 22 -24.82 0.70 -28.11
N ALA A 23 -24.71 1.07 -26.83
CA ALA A 23 -23.49 0.81 -26.09
C ALA A 23 -23.15 -0.65 -26.38
N ALA A 24 -22.00 -0.88 -27.01
CA ALA A 24 -21.45 -2.22 -27.08
C ALA A 24 -21.47 -2.73 -25.63
N ASN A 25 -22.16 -3.84 -25.38
CA ASN A 25 -22.12 -4.50 -24.09
C ASN A 25 -20.65 -4.84 -23.85
N ALA A 26 -19.93 -3.97 -23.15
CA ALA A 26 -18.63 -4.31 -22.63
C ALA A 26 -18.90 -5.49 -21.69
N ALA A 27 -18.33 -6.63 -22.05
CA ALA A 27 -18.47 -7.89 -21.34
C ALA A 27 -17.10 -8.20 -20.74
N LEU A 28 -17.10 -8.90 -19.62
CA LEU A 28 -15.88 -9.39 -18.99
C LEU A 28 -15.13 -10.33 -19.96
N SER A 29 -13.82 -10.18 -20.10
CA SER A 29 -13.02 -10.81 -21.16
C SER A 29 -13.10 -12.33 -21.16
N ASP A 30 -13.22 -12.94 -19.96
CA ASP A 30 -13.14 -14.38 -19.74
C ASP A 30 -14.29 -14.94 -18.89
N ASP A 31 -15.45 -14.27 -18.89
CA ASP A 31 -16.64 -14.65 -18.11
C ASP A 31 -16.39 -14.76 -16.58
N LYS A 32 -15.36 -14.06 -16.07
CA LYS A 32 -14.99 -13.96 -14.66
C LYS A 32 -14.13 -12.73 -14.42
N VAL A 33 -13.88 -12.42 -13.16
CA VAL A 33 -12.82 -11.50 -12.73
C VAL A 33 -11.85 -12.27 -11.85
N LYS A 34 -10.56 -12.29 -12.19
CA LYS A 34 -9.51 -12.99 -11.45
C LYS A 34 -8.53 -12.02 -10.80
N ILE A 35 -8.36 -12.15 -9.49
CA ILE A 35 -7.48 -11.31 -8.66
C ILE A 35 -6.29 -12.13 -8.20
N GLY A 36 -5.08 -11.63 -8.47
CA GLY A 36 -3.82 -12.22 -8.00
C GLY A 36 -3.33 -11.57 -6.71
N VAL A 37 -3.13 -12.36 -5.66
CA VAL A 37 -2.54 -11.91 -4.38
C VAL A 37 -1.10 -12.43 -4.30
N LEU A 38 -0.13 -11.56 -4.57
CA LEU A 38 1.29 -11.91 -4.60
C LEU A 38 2.02 -11.25 -3.42
N SER A 39 2.49 -12.05 -2.46
CA SER A 39 3.03 -11.56 -1.19
C SER A 39 4.16 -12.45 -0.67
N ASP A 40 4.79 -12.08 0.44
CA ASP A 40 5.70 -12.95 1.19
C ASP A 40 4.92 -13.92 2.10
N MET A 41 4.75 -15.17 1.67
CA MET A 41 3.94 -16.13 2.44
C MET A 41 4.73 -16.82 3.56
N SER A 42 6.07 -16.71 3.55
CA SER A 42 6.93 -17.57 4.36
C SER A 42 8.10 -16.86 5.05
N GLY A 43 8.45 -15.66 4.61
CA GLY A 43 9.64 -14.93 5.03
C GLY A 43 9.41 -13.82 6.05
N VAL A 44 10.25 -12.78 5.94
CA VAL A 44 10.40 -11.65 6.87
C VAL A 44 9.15 -10.77 6.97
N TYR A 45 8.27 -10.79 5.96
CA TYR A 45 7.03 -10.00 5.88
C TYR A 45 5.75 -10.83 6.02
N LYS A 46 5.85 -12.15 6.22
CA LYS A 46 4.69 -13.04 6.40
C LYS A 46 3.65 -12.54 7.40
N ALA A 47 4.10 -11.99 8.53
CA ALA A 47 3.21 -11.57 9.61
C ALA A 47 2.51 -10.23 9.33
N LEU A 48 3.09 -9.39 8.47
CA LEU A 48 2.53 -8.07 8.17
C LEU A 48 1.56 -8.13 6.98
N GLU A 49 1.77 -9.01 6.00
CA GLU A 49 0.90 -9.21 4.83
C GLU A 49 0.61 -10.70 4.57
N GLY A 50 1.49 -11.40 3.83
CA GLY A 50 1.48 -12.85 3.65
C GLY A 50 0.10 -13.51 3.48
N PRO A 51 -0.19 -14.62 4.19
CA PRO A 51 -1.48 -15.30 4.09
C PRO A 51 -2.68 -14.44 4.56
N GLY A 52 -2.43 -13.41 5.38
CA GLY A 52 -3.46 -12.48 5.82
C GLY A 52 -4.04 -11.66 4.67
N ALA A 53 -3.23 -11.30 3.67
CA ALA A 53 -3.71 -10.63 2.46
C ALA A 53 -4.70 -11.48 1.67
N VAL A 54 -4.47 -12.80 1.56
CA VAL A 54 -5.41 -13.71 0.88
C VAL A 54 -6.75 -13.75 1.62
N ILE A 55 -6.72 -13.80 2.96
CA ILE A 55 -7.92 -13.75 3.80
C ILE A 55 -8.67 -12.42 3.60
N ALA A 56 -7.95 -11.29 3.58
CA ALA A 56 -8.53 -9.97 3.39
C ALA A 56 -9.21 -9.82 2.02
N ALA A 57 -8.53 -10.26 0.94
CA ALA A 57 -9.10 -10.26 -0.41
C ALA A 57 -10.33 -11.17 -0.51
N GLN A 58 -10.29 -12.34 0.11
CA GLN A 58 -11.41 -13.27 0.17
C GLN A 58 -12.61 -12.68 0.91
N MET A 59 -12.38 -11.98 2.04
CA MET A 59 -13.44 -11.26 2.74
C MET A 59 -14.06 -10.16 1.87
N ALA A 60 -13.25 -9.39 1.14
CA ALA A 60 -13.75 -8.34 0.24
C ALA A 60 -14.66 -8.93 -0.86
N ILE A 61 -14.25 -10.05 -1.46
CA ILE A 61 -15.04 -10.73 -2.49
C ILE A 61 -16.35 -11.29 -1.93
N GLU A 62 -16.32 -11.91 -0.75
CA GLU A 62 -17.53 -12.42 -0.08
C GLU A 62 -18.52 -11.30 0.23
N ASP A 63 -18.04 -10.19 0.79
CA ASP A 63 -18.87 -9.04 1.14
C ASP A 63 -19.41 -8.31 -0.11
N PHE A 64 -18.70 -8.40 -1.24
CA PHE A 64 -19.18 -7.95 -2.55
C PHE A 64 -20.24 -8.89 -3.17
N GLY A 65 -20.43 -10.09 -2.61
CA GLY A 65 -21.41 -11.09 -3.05
C GLY A 65 -20.84 -12.22 -3.91
N GLY A 66 -19.51 -12.37 -3.98
CA GLY A 66 -18.82 -13.45 -4.69
C GLY A 66 -18.87 -13.38 -6.22
N SER A 67 -19.53 -12.36 -6.77
CA SER A 67 -19.68 -12.14 -8.21
C SER A 67 -19.78 -10.66 -8.54
N VAL A 68 -19.40 -10.30 -9.76
CA VAL A 68 -19.54 -8.96 -10.33
C VAL A 68 -20.11 -9.07 -11.73
N LEU A 69 -21.10 -8.25 -12.06
CA LEU A 69 -21.82 -8.31 -13.35
C LEU A 69 -22.37 -9.72 -13.69
N GLY A 70 -22.73 -10.49 -12.66
CA GLY A 70 -23.25 -11.85 -12.80
C GLY A 70 -22.20 -12.92 -13.10
N LYS A 71 -20.90 -12.60 -13.00
CA LYS A 71 -19.77 -13.51 -13.21
C LYS A 71 -18.99 -13.73 -11.92
N PRO A 72 -18.41 -14.92 -11.69
CA PRO A 72 -17.67 -15.22 -10.47
C PRO A 72 -16.41 -14.36 -10.35
N ILE A 73 -16.01 -14.08 -9.11
CA ILE A 73 -14.72 -13.49 -8.79
C ILE A 73 -13.82 -14.59 -8.23
N GLU A 74 -12.64 -14.78 -8.83
CA GLU A 74 -11.66 -15.80 -8.46
C GLU A 74 -10.42 -15.16 -7.81
N ILE A 75 -9.80 -15.87 -6.87
CA ILE A 75 -8.50 -15.50 -6.29
C ILE A 75 -7.47 -16.55 -6.66
N ILE A 76 -6.31 -16.09 -7.10
CA ILE A 76 -5.07 -16.89 -7.12
C ILE A 76 -4.05 -16.22 -6.21
N SER A 77 -3.16 -17.01 -5.60
CA SER A 77 -2.12 -16.48 -4.72
C SER A 77 -0.82 -17.26 -4.83
N ALA A 78 0.29 -16.58 -4.54
CA ALA A 78 1.61 -17.19 -4.56
C ALA A 78 2.59 -16.48 -3.62
N ASP A 79 3.65 -17.20 -3.27
CA ASP A 79 4.79 -16.70 -2.51
C ASP A 79 5.89 -16.22 -3.45
N HIS A 80 6.16 -14.91 -3.45
CA HIS A 80 7.27 -14.35 -4.22
C HIS A 80 8.64 -14.50 -3.54
N GLN A 81 8.69 -14.99 -2.30
CA GLN A 81 9.90 -15.31 -1.55
C GLN A 81 10.89 -14.14 -1.41
N ASN A 82 10.39 -12.90 -1.43
CA ASN A 82 11.18 -11.66 -1.46
C ASN A 82 12.17 -11.59 -2.63
N LYS A 83 11.83 -12.20 -3.77
CA LYS A 83 12.69 -12.32 -4.95
C LYS A 83 12.03 -11.70 -6.18
N PRO A 84 12.58 -10.59 -6.73
CA PRO A 84 11.98 -9.88 -7.87
C PRO A 84 11.81 -10.73 -9.14
N ASP A 85 12.72 -11.67 -9.37
CA ASP A 85 12.67 -12.61 -10.50
C ASP A 85 11.53 -13.63 -10.34
N ILE A 86 11.35 -14.20 -9.14
CA ILE A 86 10.22 -15.08 -8.84
C ILE A 86 8.91 -14.29 -9.00
N GLY A 87 8.79 -13.14 -8.35
CA GLY A 87 7.57 -12.32 -8.44
C GLY A 87 7.20 -11.95 -9.88
N ALA A 88 8.15 -11.52 -10.70
CA ALA A 88 7.89 -11.21 -12.11
C ALA A 88 7.59 -12.45 -12.97
N SER A 89 8.20 -13.60 -12.68
CA SER A 89 7.87 -14.86 -13.38
C SER A 89 6.44 -15.31 -13.06
N THR A 90 6.04 -15.27 -11.79
CA THR A 90 4.68 -15.60 -11.35
C THR A 90 3.65 -14.63 -11.93
N ALA A 91 3.90 -13.32 -11.87
CA ALA A 91 3.02 -12.34 -12.49
C ALA A 91 2.88 -12.57 -14.00
N ARG A 92 3.97 -12.91 -14.71
CA ARG A 92 3.91 -13.22 -16.15
C ARG A 92 3.05 -14.44 -16.43
N GLU A 93 3.23 -15.52 -15.67
CA GLU A 93 2.39 -16.71 -15.77
C GLU A 93 0.92 -16.38 -15.52
N TRP A 94 0.64 -15.57 -14.50
CA TRP A 94 -0.72 -15.18 -14.17
C TRP A 94 -1.39 -14.37 -15.29
N ILE A 95 -0.63 -13.47 -15.91
CA ILE A 95 -1.13 -12.62 -16.99
C ILE A 95 -1.31 -13.45 -18.28
N ASP A 96 -0.28 -14.18 -18.69
CA ASP A 96 -0.24 -14.83 -20.00
C ASP A 96 -1.01 -16.16 -20.04
N ALA A 97 -1.14 -16.86 -18.90
CA ALA A 97 -1.76 -18.19 -18.82
C ALA A 97 -3.01 -18.24 -17.93
N GLU A 98 -3.02 -17.52 -16.81
CA GLU A 98 -4.17 -17.53 -15.89
C GLU A 98 -5.20 -16.44 -16.18
N GLN A 99 -4.91 -15.47 -17.05
CA GLN A 99 -5.81 -14.36 -17.38
C GLN A 99 -6.21 -13.59 -16.12
N VAL A 100 -5.21 -13.18 -15.33
CA VAL A 100 -5.44 -12.32 -14.16
C VAL A 100 -5.80 -10.89 -14.62
N ASP A 101 -6.82 -10.30 -14.00
CA ASP A 101 -7.25 -8.92 -14.34
C ASP A 101 -6.51 -7.87 -13.49
N MET A 102 -6.16 -8.22 -12.26
CA MET A 102 -5.40 -7.33 -11.37
C MET A 102 -4.51 -8.09 -10.39
N ILE A 103 -3.41 -7.46 -9.96
CA ILE A 103 -2.49 -7.99 -8.94
C ILE A 103 -2.47 -7.04 -7.74
N THR A 104 -2.52 -7.58 -6.51
CA THR A 104 -2.49 -6.83 -5.25
C THR A 104 -1.49 -7.42 -4.26
N ALA A 105 -1.42 -6.84 -3.05
CA ALA A 105 -0.47 -7.14 -1.98
C ALA A 105 0.91 -6.50 -2.24
N LEU A 106 1.88 -7.26 -2.74
CA LEU A 106 3.22 -6.81 -3.14
C LEU A 106 4.05 -6.16 -2.01
N ASP A 107 4.16 -6.80 -0.84
CA ASP A 107 4.93 -6.30 0.33
C ASP A 107 6.42 -5.97 0.10
N ASN A 108 7.08 -6.57 -0.89
CA ASN A 108 8.48 -6.27 -1.19
C ASN A 108 8.65 -5.23 -2.30
N SER A 109 9.21 -4.05 -1.99
CA SER A 109 9.38 -2.96 -2.97
C SER A 109 10.19 -3.32 -4.22
N SER A 110 11.17 -4.22 -4.15
CA SER A 110 11.90 -4.66 -5.35
C SER A 110 11.06 -5.61 -6.21
N VAL A 111 10.21 -6.43 -5.57
CA VAL A 111 9.22 -7.25 -6.28
C VAL A 111 8.14 -6.36 -6.91
N ALA A 112 7.59 -5.41 -6.15
CA ALA A 112 6.55 -4.50 -6.62
C ALA A 112 6.99 -3.71 -7.85
N LEU A 113 8.21 -3.15 -7.87
CA LEU A 113 8.74 -2.45 -9.05
C LEU A 113 8.88 -3.37 -10.27
N SER A 114 9.35 -4.59 -10.06
CA SER A 114 9.50 -5.60 -11.13
C SER A 114 8.15 -6.01 -11.72
N VAL A 115 7.16 -6.26 -10.86
CA VAL A 115 5.79 -6.64 -11.24
C VAL A 115 5.08 -5.46 -11.91
N GLN A 116 5.18 -4.24 -11.37
CA GLN A 116 4.58 -3.03 -11.96
C GLN A 116 5.14 -2.74 -13.35
N GLY A 117 6.45 -2.90 -13.56
CA GLY A 117 7.06 -2.75 -14.89
C GLY A 117 6.48 -3.73 -15.91
N LEU A 118 6.39 -5.01 -15.55
CA LEU A 118 5.75 -6.02 -16.40
C LEU A 118 4.26 -5.75 -16.64
N ALA A 119 3.53 -5.37 -15.59
CA ALA A 119 2.11 -5.09 -15.66
C ALA A 119 1.82 -3.85 -16.52
N ALA A 120 2.70 -2.85 -16.52
CA ALA A 120 2.60 -1.70 -17.40
C ALA A 120 2.67 -2.11 -18.89
N ASP A 121 3.64 -2.96 -19.25
CA ASP A 121 3.80 -3.47 -20.61
C ASP A 121 2.61 -4.33 -21.07
N LYS A 122 1.98 -5.03 -20.11
CA LYS A 122 0.87 -5.96 -20.35
C LYS A 122 -0.52 -5.34 -20.13
N LYS A 123 -0.58 -4.07 -19.72
CA LYS A 123 -1.81 -3.35 -19.36
C LYS A 123 -2.62 -4.05 -18.26
N ILE A 124 -1.97 -4.38 -17.15
CA ILE A 124 -2.59 -5.02 -15.99
C ILE A 124 -2.55 -4.06 -14.81
N ILE A 125 -3.67 -3.94 -14.11
CA ILE A 125 -3.75 -3.08 -12.92
C ILE A 125 -2.99 -3.73 -11.76
N THR A 126 -2.12 -2.96 -11.12
CA THR A 126 -1.48 -3.36 -9.86
C THR A 126 -1.92 -2.43 -8.73
N LEU A 127 -2.57 -2.98 -7.70
CA LEU A 127 -2.92 -2.27 -6.48
C LEU A 127 -1.92 -2.65 -5.38
N ASN A 128 -0.81 -1.94 -5.29
CA ASN A 128 0.21 -2.22 -4.29
C ASN A 128 -0.24 -1.72 -2.91
N THR A 129 -0.36 -2.64 -1.95
CA THR A 129 -0.72 -2.33 -0.56
C THR A 129 0.44 -2.50 0.40
N GLY A 130 1.42 -3.36 0.07
CA GLY A 130 2.45 -3.78 1.01
C GLY A 130 3.79 -3.07 0.83
N ALA A 131 4.23 -2.77 -0.40
CA ALA A 131 5.52 -2.13 -0.65
C ALA A 131 5.47 -0.62 -0.39
N GLY A 132 6.55 -0.04 0.12
CA GLY A 132 6.61 1.38 0.48
C GLY A 132 7.45 2.30 -0.41
N THR A 133 8.25 1.81 -1.37
CA THR A 133 9.13 2.70 -2.14
C THR A 133 8.36 3.77 -2.92
N THR A 134 8.80 5.03 -2.83
CA THR A 134 8.24 6.16 -3.59
C THR A 134 8.43 6.01 -5.10
N ALA A 135 9.39 5.18 -5.54
CA ALA A 135 9.63 4.96 -6.97
C ALA A 135 8.37 4.47 -7.72
N LEU A 136 7.45 3.77 -7.05
CA LEU A 136 6.21 3.27 -7.65
C LEU A 136 5.28 4.37 -8.16
N THR A 137 5.38 5.58 -7.61
CA THR A 137 4.55 6.76 -7.96
C THR A 137 5.40 7.95 -8.38
N GLU A 138 6.70 7.76 -8.54
CA GLU A 138 7.67 8.78 -8.95
C GLU A 138 8.44 8.30 -10.19
N ASP A 139 9.75 8.02 -10.07
CA ASP A 139 10.62 7.70 -11.21
C ASP A 139 10.21 6.44 -12.00
N GLN A 140 9.42 5.54 -11.41
CA GLN A 140 8.89 4.32 -12.05
C GLN A 140 7.35 4.27 -11.98
N CYS A 141 6.69 5.43 -11.96
CA CYS A 141 5.24 5.49 -12.02
C CYS A 141 4.68 4.81 -13.27
N SER A 142 3.51 4.19 -13.14
CA SER A 142 2.86 3.40 -14.18
C SER A 142 1.42 3.88 -14.39
N PRO A 143 0.92 3.89 -15.65
CA PRO A 143 -0.49 4.22 -15.90
C PRO A 143 -1.44 3.24 -15.21
N TYR A 144 -1.02 1.99 -14.98
CA TYR A 144 -1.83 0.93 -14.35
C TYR A 144 -1.44 0.65 -12.89
N GLY A 145 -0.39 1.31 -12.38
CA GLY A 145 0.06 1.17 -11.01
C GLY A 145 -0.68 2.10 -10.06
N ILE A 146 -1.16 1.56 -8.95
CA ILE A 146 -1.73 2.34 -7.85
C ILE A 146 -1.02 1.92 -6.56
N HIS A 147 -0.51 2.90 -5.83
CA HIS A 147 0.14 2.71 -4.55
C HIS A 147 -0.84 3.11 -3.44
N TYR A 148 -1.36 2.11 -2.74
CA TYR A 148 -2.68 2.19 -2.13
C TYR A 148 -2.69 2.52 -0.63
N VAL A 149 -1.65 2.16 0.16
CA VAL A 149 -1.75 2.22 1.64
C VAL A 149 -0.81 3.22 2.29
N TYR A 150 0.44 3.29 1.84
CA TYR A 150 1.46 4.15 2.44
C TYR A 150 2.69 4.17 1.54
N ASP A 151 3.52 5.20 1.64
CA ASP A 151 4.84 5.22 1.02
C ASP A 151 5.93 5.70 1.99
N THR A 152 7.18 5.62 1.51
CA THR A 152 8.38 5.99 2.25
C THR A 152 8.56 7.51 2.38
N HIS A 153 7.74 8.32 1.72
CA HIS A 153 7.64 9.77 1.96
C HIS A 153 6.72 10.07 3.14
N ALA A 154 5.55 9.44 3.19
CA ALA A 154 4.55 9.66 4.24
C ALA A 154 4.98 9.17 5.62
N LEU A 155 5.71 8.04 5.69
CA LEU A 155 6.20 7.48 6.95
C LEU A 155 7.05 8.46 7.81
N PRO A 156 8.09 9.12 7.27
CA PRO A 156 8.90 10.05 8.05
C PRO A 156 8.20 11.39 8.35
N VAL A 157 7.15 11.80 7.62
CA VAL A 157 6.42 13.05 7.90
C VAL A 157 5.92 13.10 9.33
N GLY A 158 5.36 12.01 9.85
CA GLY A 158 5.01 11.91 11.27
C GLY A 158 6.21 11.57 12.13
N THR A 159 6.79 10.40 11.90
CA THR A 159 7.79 9.77 12.78
C THR A 159 9.05 10.61 12.95
N ALA A 160 9.68 11.04 11.85
CA ALA A 160 10.93 11.80 11.92
C ALA A 160 10.67 13.23 12.43
N THR A 161 9.56 13.85 12.04
CA THR A 161 9.18 15.18 12.56
C THR A 161 9.03 15.18 14.07
N ALA A 162 8.32 14.21 14.63
CA ALA A 162 8.16 14.07 16.08
C ALA A 162 9.52 13.91 16.77
N MET A 163 10.37 13.02 16.25
CA MET A 163 11.70 12.74 16.80
C MET A 163 12.64 13.95 16.77
N VAL A 164 12.66 14.69 15.66
CA VAL A 164 13.51 15.86 15.47
C VAL A 164 13.03 17.06 16.30
N ARG A 165 11.71 17.24 16.46
CA ARG A 165 11.13 18.26 17.37
C ARG A 165 11.41 17.93 18.84
N ASN A 166 11.49 16.65 19.18
CA ASN A 166 11.89 16.16 20.51
C ASN A 166 13.42 16.11 20.72
N GLY A 167 14.18 16.89 19.94
CA GLY A 167 15.62 17.09 20.11
C GLY A 167 16.53 16.05 19.47
N GLY A 168 16.01 15.03 18.77
CA GLY A 168 16.84 14.06 18.04
C GLY A 168 17.35 14.64 16.73
N LYS A 169 18.50 15.32 16.74
CA LYS A 169 19.01 16.07 15.58
C LYS A 169 20.04 15.29 14.76
N LYS A 170 20.84 14.43 15.40
CA LYS A 170 21.85 13.59 14.72
C LYS A 170 21.34 12.19 14.49
N TRP A 171 21.30 11.75 13.24
CA TRP A 171 20.72 10.47 12.84
C TRP A 171 21.76 9.54 12.25
N PHE A 172 21.78 8.29 12.70
CA PHE A 172 22.48 7.19 12.06
C PHE A 172 21.45 6.16 11.59
N PHE A 173 21.59 5.66 10.36
CA PHE A 173 20.64 4.69 9.83
C PHE A 173 21.19 3.26 9.85
N ILE A 174 20.33 2.31 10.20
CA ILE A 174 20.49 0.89 9.84
C ILE A 174 19.47 0.62 8.75
N THR A 175 19.95 0.29 7.56
CA THR A 175 19.14 0.27 6.34
C THR A 175 19.07 -1.13 5.75
N ALA A 176 17.87 -1.62 5.48
CA ALA A 176 17.70 -2.86 4.71
C ALA A 176 18.24 -2.67 3.29
N ASP A 177 19.13 -3.55 2.83
CA ASP A 177 19.90 -3.37 1.59
C ASP A 177 19.11 -3.74 0.32
N TYR A 178 18.01 -3.04 0.09
CA TYR A 178 17.17 -3.15 -1.11
C TYR A 178 16.33 -1.87 -1.30
N ALA A 179 15.50 -1.84 -2.35
CA ALA A 179 14.81 -0.62 -2.80
C ALA A 179 14.04 0.14 -1.70
N PHE A 180 13.31 -0.57 -0.83
CA PHE A 180 12.56 0.05 0.27
C PHE A 180 13.47 0.73 1.29
N GLY A 181 14.49 0.03 1.80
CA GLY A 181 15.34 0.56 2.86
C GLY A 181 16.10 1.80 2.40
N HIS A 182 16.64 1.78 1.17
CA HIS A 182 17.28 2.95 0.57
C HIS A 182 16.28 4.11 0.40
N SER A 183 15.08 3.84 -0.13
CA SER A 183 14.02 4.85 -0.28
C SER A 183 13.62 5.46 1.07
N LEU A 184 13.43 4.64 2.11
CA LEU A 184 13.04 5.10 3.44
C LEU A 184 14.15 5.91 4.11
N ARG A 185 15.40 5.47 4.02
CA ARG A 185 16.57 6.22 4.51
C ARG A 185 16.63 7.59 3.86
N ASP A 186 16.51 7.66 2.53
CA ASP A 186 16.70 8.91 1.79
C ASP A 186 15.57 9.91 2.07
N ASN A 187 14.31 9.44 2.07
CA ASN A 187 13.16 10.28 2.43
C ASN A 187 13.22 10.75 3.89
N THR A 188 13.58 9.86 4.82
CA THR A 188 13.75 10.22 6.24
C THR A 188 14.88 11.23 6.41
N GLY A 189 16.01 11.00 5.76
CA GLY A 189 17.17 11.90 5.80
C GLY A 189 16.84 13.29 5.24
N ALA A 190 16.00 13.39 4.21
CA ALA A 190 15.50 14.66 3.69
C ALA A 190 14.65 15.41 4.74
N VAL A 191 13.70 14.73 5.38
CA VAL A 191 12.88 15.32 6.46
C VAL A 191 13.76 15.79 7.63
N VAL A 192 14.71 14.96 8.08
CA VAL A 192 15.63 15.30 9.16
C VAL A 192 16.42 16.57 8.83
N LYS A 193 16.99 16.67 7.63
CA LYS A 193 17.75 17.85 7.18
C LYS A 193 16.87 19.09 7.07
N ASN A 194 15.66 18.97 6.52
CA ASN A 194 14.72 20.08 6.40
C ASN A 194 14.31 20.65 7.76
N LEU A 195 14.32 19.83 8.80
CA LEU A 195 14.04 20.22 10.19
C LEU A 195 15.30 20.60 11.00
N GLY A 196 16.41 20.86 10.31
CA GLY A 196 17.67 21.32 10.89
C GLY A 196 18.46 20.24 11.65
N GLY A 197 18.21 18.96 11.36
CA GLY A 197 19.04 17.84 11.78
C GLY A 197 20.14 17.49 10.77
N GLU A 198 20.94 16.49 11.11
CA GLU A 198 22.00 15.94 10.26
C GLU A 198 21.98 14.42 10.27
N VAL A 199 22.40 13.82 9.15
CA VAL A 199 22.63 12.37 9.04
C VAL A 199 24.13 12.14 9.15
N VAL A 200 24.55 11.48 10.24
CA VAL A 200 25.96 11.29 10.59
C VAL A 200 26.53 9.95 10.10
N GLY A 201 25.68 9.05 9.63
CA GLY A 201 26.13 7.79 9.04
C GLY A 201 24.99 6.85 8.66
N ASN A 202 25.39 5.73 8.08
CA ASN A 202 24.51 4.65 7.66
C ASN A 202 25.30 3.34 7.63
N VAL A 203 24.63 2.23 7.93
CA VAL A 203 25.11 0.89 7.62
C VAL A 203 23.99 0.07 6.97
N ASN A 204 24.33 -0.65 5.91
CA ASN A 204 23.38 -1.53 5.23
C ASN A 204 23.42 -2.93 5.87
N ALA A 205 22.25 -3.47 6.18
CA ALA A 205 22.05 -4.85 6.60
C ALA A 205 21.30 -5.59 5.48
N PRO A 206 21.69 -6.82 5.11
CA PRO A 206 20.91 -7.64 4.19
C PRO A 206 19.46 -7.80 4.65
N LEU A 207 18.52 -7.91 3.71
CA LEU A 207 17.14 -8.28 4.04
C LEU A 207 17.11 -9.63 4.77
N SER A 208 16.22 -9.78 5.77
CA SER A 208 16.10 -10.98 6.60
C SER A 208 17.33 -11.22 7.49
N THR A 209 17.88 -10.16 8.06
CA THR A 209 18.98 -10.22 9.01
C THR A 209 18.48 -10.71 10.37
N ASN A 210 19.07 -11.79 10.89
CA ASN A 210 18.74 -12.31 12.22
C ASN A 210 19.59 -11.70 13.34
N ASP A 211 20.85 -11.38 13.06
CA ASP A 211 21.80 -10.81 14.02
C ASP A 211 22.14 -9.37 13.63
N PHE A 212 21.64 -8.42 14.43
CA PHE A 212 21.84 -7.00 14.26
C PHE A 212 23.02 -6.43 15.07
N SER A 213 23.70 -7.26 15.87
CA SER A 213 24.70 -6.82 16.85
C SER A 213 25.77 -5.88 16.28
N SER A 214 26.42 -6.26 15.18
CA SER A 214 27.49 -5.47 14.57
C SER A 214 27.00 -4.13 13.99
N TYR A 215 25.78 -4.07 13.46
CA TYR A 215 25.17 -2.84 12.95
C TYR A 215 24.78 -1.91 14.09
N LEU A 216 24.23 -2.47 15.17
CA LEU A 216 23.85 -1.74 16.38
C LEU A 216 25.08 -1.15 17.09
N LEU A 217 26.19 -1.87 17.16
CA LEU A 217 27.44 -1.35 17.74
C LEU A 217 28.03 -0.19 16.91
N GLN A 218 27.95 -0.26 15.58
CA GLN A 218 28.34 0.85 14.70
C GLN A 218 27.43 2.07 14.93
N ALA A 219 26.12 1.85 14.98
CA ALA A 219 25.15 2.91 15.26
C ALA A 219 25.36 3.52 16.66
N GLN A 220 25.71 2.71 17.66
CA GLN A 220 25.98 3.17 19.01
C GLN A 220 27.26 4.02 19.11
N SER A 221 28.31 3.61 18.41
CA SER A 221 29.59 4.34 18.37
C SER A 221 29.57 5.59 17.48
N SER A 222 28.52 5.80 16.68
CA SER A 222 28.40 6.94 15.76
C SER A 222 28.26 8.31 16.43
N GLY A 223 27.84 8.35 17.70
CA GLY A 223 27.48 9.60 18.38
C GLY A 223 26.17 10.23 17.92
N ALA A 224 25.31 9.49 17.19
CA ALA A 224 23.97 9.93 16.83
C ALA A 224 23.04 10.00 18.04
N ASP A 225 22.10 10.95 18.03
CA ASP A 225 21.00 11.04 19.00
C ASP A 225 19.94 9.96 18.71
N VAL A 226 19.75 9.64 17.42
CA VAL A 226 18.71 8.73 16.93
C VAL A 226 19.33 7.68 16.01
N ILE A 227 18.96 6.42 16.25
CA ILE A 227 19.20 5.32 15.33
C ILE A 227 17.89 5.09 14.56
N GLY A 228 17.88 5.50 13.29
CA GLY A 228 16.78 5.28 12.37
C GLY A 228 16.83 3.88 11.78
N LEU A 229 15.80 3.09 12.02
CA LEU A 229 15.66 1.74 11.48
C LEU A 229 14.89 1.83 10.16
N ALA A 230 15.63 1.93 9.05
CA ALA A 230 15.09 1.92 7.69
C ALA A 230 14.96 0.47 7.17
N ASN A 231 14.21 -0.33 7.93
CA ASN A 231 13.84 -1.72 7.68
C ASN A 231 12.39 -1.94 8.14
N ALA A 232 11.89 -3.17 8.02
CA ALA A 232 10.49 -3.49 8.30
C ALA A 232 10.32 -4.92 8.82
N GLY A 233 9.14 -5.23 9.38
CA GLY A 233 8.76 -6.58 9.76
C GLY A 233 9.73 -7.23 10.74
N GLN A 234 10.09 -8.49 10.49
CA GLN A 234 10.94 -9.24 11.40
C GLN A 234 12.35 -8.65 11.57
N ASP A 235 12.87 -7.93 10.57
CA ASP A 235 14.14 -7.19 10.70
C ASP A 235 14.03 -6.07 11.75
N THR A 236 12.93 -5.31 11.75
CA THR A 236 12.66 -4.27 12.76
C THR A 236 12.52 -4.88 14.15
N VAL A 237 11.77 -5.98 14.27
CA VAL A 237 11.58 -6.70 15.53
C VAL A 237 12.92 -7.17 16.09
N ASN A 238 13.76 -7.80 15.27
CA ASN A 238 15.08 -8.30 15.67
C ASN A 238 16.01 -7.15 16.09
N ALA A 239 16.06 -6.08 15.31
CA ALA A 239 16.88 -4.91 15.59
C ALA A 239 16.49 -4.26 16.93
N ILE A 240 15.19 -4.05 17.20
CA ILE A 240 14.72 -3.44 18.45
C ILE A 240 14.97 -4.34 19.66
N LYS A 241 14.67 -5.65 19.55
CA LYS A 241 14.94 -6.61 20.64
C LYS A 241 16.42 -6.63 21.01
N GLN A 242 17.30 -6.65 20.02
CA GLN A 242 18.75 -6.65 20.26
C GLN A 242 19.26 -5.30 20.76
N ALA A 243 18.71 -4.18 20.26
CA ALA A 243 19.04 -2.86 20.78
C ALA A 243 18.70 -2.73 22.28
N ASN A 244 17.61 -3.36 22.73
CA ASN A 244 17.28 -3.46 24.15
C ASN A 244 18.30 -4.32 24.94
N GLN A 245 18.75 -5.44 24.37
CA GLN A 245 19.81 -6.27 24.98
C GLN A 245 21.14 -5.50 25.13
N PHE A 246 21.50 -4.69 24.14
CA PHE A 246 22.67 -3.80 24.18
C PHE A 246 22.46 -2.53 25.00
N ARG A 247 21.27 -2.34 25.56
CA ARG A 247 20.90 -1.18 26.38
C ARG A 247 21.11 0.16 25.66
N ILE A 248 20.88 0.21 24.35
CA ILE A 248 21.12 1.39 23.51
C ILE A 248 20.29 2.58 24.02
N VAL A 249 19.00 2.35 24.29
CA VAL A 249 18.09 3.41 24.76
C VAL A 249 18.50 3.90 26.14
N GLN A 250 18.85 2.98 27.04
CA GLN A 250 19.32 3.29 28.40
C GLN A 250 20.68 3.99 28.39
N SER A 251 21.45 3.88 27.30
CA SER A 251 22.71 4.59 27.08
C SER A 251 22.53 6.01 26.51
N GLY A 252 21.28 6.45 26.29
CA GLY A 252 20.94 7.83 25.93
C GLY A 252 20.58 8.08 24.46
N GLN A 253 20.73 7.09 23.59
CA GLN A 253 20.27 7.19 22.20
C GLN A 253 18.78 6.82 22.09
N LYS A 254 18.12 7.26 21.03
CA LYS A 254 16.73 6.88 20.73
C LYS A 254 16.67 5.95 19.53
N LEU A 255 15.70 5.04 19.51
CA LEU A 255 15.37 4.25 18.33
C LEU A 255 14.18 4.89 17.62
N ALA A 256 14.24 4.99 16.30
CA ALA A 256 13.12 5.35 15.45
C ALA A 256 12.82 4.18 14.50
N GLY A 257 11.76 3.43 14.78
CA GLY A 257 11.22 2.44 13.84
C GLY A 257 10.53 3.18 12.70
N MET A 258 11.16 3.24 11.53
CA MET A 258 10.63 4.07 10.44
C MET A 258 9.45 3.43 9.72
N LEU A 259 9.32 2.11 9.82
CA LEU A 259 8.09 1.37 9.53
C LEU A 259 7.91 0.28 10.58
N VAL A 260 6.75 0.30 11.24
CA VAL A 260 6.38 -0.64 12.29
C VAL A 260 4.91 -0.99 12.09
N PHE A 261 4.59 -2.28 12.18
CA PHE A 261 3.22 -2.79 12.12
C PHE A 261 2.74 -3.22 13.51
N ILE A 262 1.43 -3.31 13.70
CA ILE A 262 0.87 -3.81 14.96
C ILE A 262 1.31 -5.25 15.27
N SER A 263 1.56 -6.06 14.24
CA SER A 263 2.16 -7.40 14.35
C SER A 263 3.57 -7.37 14.95
N ASP A 264 4.37 -6.34 14.62
CA ASP A 264 5.72 -6.16 15.14
C ASP A 264 5.65 -5.78 16.62
N VAL A 265 4.73 -4.88 16.98
CA VAL A 265 4.48 -4.47 18.37
C VAL A 265 4.05 -5.66 19.21
N HIS A 266 3.10 -6.46 18.71
CA HIS A 266 2.66 -7.69 19.37
C HIS A 266 3.82 -8.68 19.57
N SER A 267 4.63 -8.90 18.54
CA SER A 267 5.81 -9.78 18.59
C SER A 267 6.89 -9.30 19.57
N MET A 268 7.05 -7.99 19.73
CA MET A 268 7.97 -7.38 20.71
C MET A 268 7.43 -7.42 22.14
N GLY A 269 6.12 -7.28 22.30
CA GLY A 269 5.47 -7.06 23.59
C GLY A 269 5.64 -5.62 24.10
N LEU A 270 4.70 -5.18 24.94
CA LEU A 270 4.67 -3.81 25.46
C LEU A 270 5.85 -3.48 26.38
N ASP A 271 6.49 -4.48 27.01
CA ASP A 271 7.69 -4.29 27.82
C ASP A 271 8.87 -3.70 27.02
N ILE A 272 8.94 -4.01 25.72
CA ILE A 272 9.99 -3.53 24.82
C ILE A 272 9.48 -2.35 23.98
N ALA A 273 8.24 -2.43 23.49
CA ALA A 273 7.74 -1.51 22.47
C ALA A 273 7.11 -0.22 23.03
N GLN A 274 6.74 -0.17 24.32
CA GLN A 274 6.04 0.99 24.90
C GLN A 274 6.71 2.33 24.60
N GLY A 275 5.91 3.33 24.26
CA GLY A 275 6.37 4.68 23.94
C GLY A 275 7.03 4.83 22.56
N LEU A 276 7.21 3.75 21.80
CA LEU A 276 7.62 3.86 20.40
C LEU A 276 6.55 4.62 19.62
N GLN A 277 6.97 5.66 18.90
CA GLN A 277 6.09 6.42 18.01
C GLN A 277 6.42 6.09 16.56
N PHE A 278 5.38 5.87 15.75
CA PHE A 278 5.51 5.57 14.32
C PHE A 278 4.26 6.00 13.55
N THR A 279 4.38 6.08 12.23
CA THR A 279 3.29 6.45 11.32
C THR A 279 2.61 5.22 10.75
N THR A 280 1.28 5.19 10.73
CA THR A 280 0.45 4.12 10.15
C THR A 280 -0.75 4.71 9.40
N ALA A 281 -1.29 3.98 8.44
CA ALA A 281 -2.50 4.33 7.70
C ALA A 281 -3.79 3.91 8.42
N PHE A 282 -3.69 2.98 9.38
CA PHE A 282 -4.87 2.34 9.99
C PHE A 282 -4.58 1.87 11.42
N VAL A 283 -5.58 2.02 12.29
CA VAL A 283 -5.64 1.43 13.63
C VAL A 283 -6.94 0.64 13.76
N TRP A 284 -6.81 -0.65 14.08
CA TRP A 284 -7.91 -1.63 13.97
C TRP A 284 -9.16 -1.32 14.81
N ASN A 285 -9.01 -0.55 15.89
CA ASN A 285 -10.07 -0.14 16.80
C ASN A 285 -10.22 1.39 16.89
N GLN A 286 -9.88 2.12 15.82
CA GLN A 286 -9.98 3.59 15.81
C GLN A 286 -11.43 4.11 15.81
N ASP A 287 -12.35 3.32 15.25
CA ASP A 287 -13.79 3.59 15.18
C ASP A 287 -14.57 2.26 15.05
N ASP A 288 -15.90 2.35 15.13
CA ASP A 288 -16.80 1.19 15.13
C ASP A 288 -16.71 0.36 13.83
N GLU A 289 -16.50 1.00 12.67
CA GLU A 289 -16.44 0.29 11.38
C GLU A 289 -15.12 -0.49 11.25
N ALA A 290 -14.01 0.16 11.60
CA ALA A 290 -12.70 -0.45 11.65
C ALA A 290 -12.68 -1.64 12.63
N GLU A 291 -13.27 -1.46 13.82
CA GLU A 291 -13.32 -2.50 14.84
C GLU A 291 -14.13 -3.72 14.38
N GLN A 292 -15.32 -3.49 13.81
CA GLN A 292 -16.19 -4.56 13.33
C GLN A 292 -15.52 -5.40 12.24
N TRP A 293 -14.91 -4.75 11.24
CA TRP A 293 -14.19 -5.45 10.20
C TRP A 293 -12.98 -6.21 10.76
N SER A 294 -12.20 -5.58 11.63
CA SER A 294 -10.99 -6.16 12.21
C SER A 294 -11.28 -7.38 13.08
N ARG A 295 -12.39 -7.39 13.81
CA ARG A 295 -12.82 -8.57 14.59
C ARG A 295 -13.21 -9.75 13.67
N ARG A 296 -13.89 -9.51 12.55
CA ARG A 296 -14.17 -10.55 11.54
C ARG A 296 -12.89 -11.10 10.93
N PHE A 297 -11.92 -10.23 10.65
CA PHE A 297 -10.60 -10.65 10.17
C PHE A 297 -9.88 -11.52 11.21
N TYR A 298 -9.87 -11.10 12.48
CA TYR A 298 -9.28 -11.85 13.59
C TYR A 298 -9.87 -13.25 13.73
N GLU A 299 -11.18 -13.42 13.55
CA GLU A 299 -11.83 -14.74 13.60
C GLU A 299 -11.25 -15.73 12.58
N ARG A 300 -10.78 -15.25 11.42
CA ARG A 300 -10.21 -16.08 10.36
C ARG A 300 -8.69 -16.20 10.47
N HIS A 301 -8.00 -15.09 10.72
CA HIS A 301 -6.54 -14.99 10.68
C HIS A 301 -5.86 -15.28 12.03
N LYS A 302 -6.58 -15.11 13.15
CA LYS A 302 -6.09 -15.27 14.53
C LYS A 302 -5.02 -14.27 14.97
N ALA A 303 -4.93 -13.14 14.28
CA ALA A 303 -4.19 -11.95 14.67
C ALA A 303 -4.94 -10.72 14.16
N MET A 304 -4.81 -9.56 14.83
CA MET A 304 -5.48 -8.35 14.36
C MET A 304 -4.84 -7.87 13.04
N PRO A 305 -5.63 -7.24 12.15
CA PRO A 305 -5.13 -6.81 10.87
C PRO A 305 -4.08 -5.71 11.02
N THR A 306 -3.07 -5.75 10.15
CA THR A 306 -2.19 -4.60 9.89
C THR A 306 -2.91 -3.61 8.96
N MET A 307 -2.30 -2.43 8.77
CA MET A 307 -2.80 -1.48 7.77
C MET A 307 -2.80 -2.04 6.34
N VAL A 308 -1.91 -2.98 6.03
CA VAL A 308 -1.84 -3.57 4.69
C VAL A 308 -2.90 -4.66 4.50
N HIS A 309 -3.26 -5.43 5.54
CA HIS A 309 -4.42 -6.33 5.47
C HIS A 309 -5.72 -5.55 5.21
N ALA A 310 -5.93 -4.46 5.96
CA ALA A 310 -7.08 -3.56 5.74
C ALA A 310 -7.05 -2.95 4.34
N GLY A 311 -5.87 -2.50 3.89
CA GLY A 311 -5.63 -1.98 2.55
C GLY A 311 -5.94 -2.97 1.44
N VAL A 312 -5.60 -4.26 1.57
CA VAL A 312 -5.91 -5.30 0.58
C VAL A 312 -7.42 -5.45 0.42
N TYR A 313 -8.15 -5.55 1.53
CA TYR A 313 -9.62 -5.60 1.46
C TYR A 313 -10.15 -4.37 0.73
N SER A 314 -9.73 -3.17 1.16
CA SER A 314 -10.19 -1.89 0.61
C SER A 314 -9.90 -1.78 -0.89
N ALA A 315 -8.68 -2.10 -1.30
CA ALA A 315 -8.25 -2.07 -2.69
C ALA A 315 -9.07 -3.01 -3.57
N VAL A 316 -9.33 -4.24 -3.11
CA VAL A 316 -10.16 -5.21 -3.83
C VAL A 316 -11.61 -4.75 -3.93
N THR A 317 -12.18 -4.22 -2.84
CA THR A 317 -13.55 -3.68 -2.86
C THR A 317 -13.69 -2.57 -3.90
N HIS A 318 -12.81 -1.56 -3.87
CA HIS A 318 -12.90 -0.43 -4.80
C HIS A 318 -12.58 -0.83 -6.26
N TYR A 319 -11.71 -1.82 -6.48
CA TYR A 319 -11.52 -2.41 -7.81
C TYR A 319 -12.82 -3.02 -8.35
N LEU A 320 -13.49 -3.84 -7.56
CA LEU A 320 -14.74 -4.49 -7.94
C LEU A 320 -15.87 -3.48 -8.16
N GLU A 321 -15.91 -2.41 -7.36
CA GLU A 321 -16.82 -1.28 -7.58
C GLU A 321 -16.56 -0.58 -8.92
N ALA A 322 -15.30 -0.35 -9.29
CA ALA A 322 -14.93 0.24 -10.57
C ALA A 322 -15.32 -0.67 -11.76
N VAL A 323 -15.07 -1.98 -11.66
CA VAL A 323 -15.53 -2.97 -12.66
C VAL A 323 -17.05 -2.94 -12.79
N LYS A 324 -17.77 -2.94 -11.66
CA LYS A 324 -19.23 -2.88 -11.65
C LYS A 324 -19.77 -1.58 -12.26
N ALA A 325 -19.15 -0.45 -11.95
CA ALA A 325 -19.57 0.87 -12.43
C ALA A 325 -19.35 1.04 -13.94
N THR A 326 -18.24 0.49 -14.45
CA THR A 326 -17.87 0.59 -15.87
C THR A 326 -18.52 -0.50 -16.73
N GLY A 327 -18.91 -1.62 -16.11
CA GLY A 327 -19.46 -2.77 -16.83
C GLY A 327 -18.39 -3.63 -17.50
N THR A 328 -17.10 -3.46 -17.19
CA THR A 328 -15.99 -4.17 -17.85
C THR A 328 -14.79 -4.35 -16.94
N ASP A 329 -13.92 -5.31 -17.27
CA ASP A 329 -12.59 -5.55 -16.71
C ASP A 329 -11.46 -4.96 -17.57
N ASP A 330 -11.79 -4.22 -18.65
CA ASP A 330 -10.80 -3.52 -19.46
C ASP A 330 -9.96 -2.57 -18.59
N SER A 331 -8.66 -2.83 -18.51
CA SER A 331 -7.76 -2.13 -17.59
C SER A 331 -7.68 -0.62 -17.84
N ASP A 332 -7.77 -0.16 -19.10
CA ASP A 332 -7.77 1.27 -19.42
C ASP A 332 -9.03 1.95 -18.83
N THR A 333 -10.19 1.32 -19.02
CA THR A 333 -11.48 1.82 -18.54
C THR A 333 -11.59 1.75 -17.01
N VAL A 334 -11.22 0.62 -16.40
CA VAL A 334 -11.28 0.42 -14.95
C VAL A 334 -10.28 1.35 -14.24
N ARG A 335 -9.06 1.48 -14.74
CA ARG A 335 -8.06 2.38 -14.16
C ARG A 335 -8.49 3.83 -14.20
N LYS A 336 -9.11 4.26 -15.31
CA LYS A 336 -9.69 5.60 -15.42
C LYS A 336 -10.78 5.81 -14.37
N GLN A 337 -11.72 4.86 -14.26
CA GLN A 337 -12.79 4.92 -13.27
C GLN A 337 -12.24 5.02 -11.84
N LEU A 338 -11.23 4.21 -11.48
CA LEU A 338 -10.57 4.27 -10.18
C LEU A 338 -10.00 5.67 -9.88
N GLY A 339 -9.46 6.37 -10.90
CA GLY A 339 -8.97 7.75 -10.74
C GLY A 339 -10.07 8.81 -10.58
N GLU A 340 -11.31 8.51 -10.99
CA GLU A 340 -12.45 9.42 -10.88
C GLU A 340 -13.27 9.19 -9.60
N MET A 341 -13.11 8.03 -8.96
CA MET A 341 -13.81 7.66 -7.73
C MET A 341 -13.27 8.40 -6.51
N GLU A 342 -14.17 8.77 -5.62
CA GLU A 342 -13.84 9.06 -4.23
C GLU A 342 -14.03 7.79 -3.41
N LEU A 343 -12.93 7.28 -2.81
CA LEU A 343 -12.87 6.00 -2.12
C LEU A 343 -13.34 6.16 -0.67
N ASN A 344 -14.29 5.31 -0.26
CA ASN A 344 -14.95 5.41 1.04
C ASN A 344 -15.35 4.03 1.57
N ASP A 345 -14.66 3.55 2.60
CA ASP A 345 -14.96 2.33 3.35
C ASP A 345 -14.47 2.44 4.81
N PHE A 346 -14.33 1.33 5.53
CA PHE A 346 -13.83 1.35 6.92
C PHE A 346 -12.32 1.70 7.03
N PHE A 347 -11.54 1.50 5.95
CA PHE A 347 -10.10 1.76 5.91
C PHE A 347 -9.85 3.23 5.54
N VAL A 348 -10.55 3.76 4.55
CA VAL A 348 -10.34 5.10 4.00
C VAL A 348 -11.64 5.91 3.93
N LYS A 349 -11.56 7.19 4.31
CA LYS A 349 -12.64 8.18 4.15
C LYS A 349 -12.18 9.30 3.22
N GLY A 350 -12.88 9.51 2.11
CA GLY A 350 -12.56 10.55 1.14
C GLY A 350 -11.25 10.33 0.38
N GLY A 351 -10.83 9.07 0.21
CA GLY A 351 -9.58 8.72 -0.47
C GLY A 351 -9.63 9.07 -1.96
N LYS A 352 -8.51 9.44 -2.55
CA LYS A 352 -8.42 9.80 -3.97
C LYS A 352 -7.15 9.27 -4.61
N ILE A 353 -7.26 8.66 -5.78
CA ILE A 353 -6.09 8.23 -6.55
C ILE A 353 -5.59 9.42 -7.39
N ALA A 354 -4.40 9.90 -7.05
CA ALA A 354 -3.72 10.97 -7.77
C ALA A 354 -3.26 10.53 -9.18
N PRO A 355 -2.99 11.48 -10.10
CA PRO A 355 -2.53 11.17 -11.44
C PRO A 355 -1.24 10.33 -11.53
N ASN A 356 -0.36 10.42 -10.52
CA ASN A 356 0.85 9.59 -10.45
C ASN A 356 0.62 8.16 -9.91
N GLY A 357 -0.62 7.83 -9.54
CA GLY A 357 -1.00 6.53 -8.99
C GLY A 357 -1.00 6.44 -7.46
N SER A 358 -0.63 7.50 -6.72
CA SER A 358 -0.70 7.49 -5.25
C SER A 358 -2.16 7.58 -4.78
N MET A 359 -2.59 6.70 -3.86
CA MET A 359 -3.86 6.85 -3.16
C MET A 359 -3.66 7.78 -1.97
N LEU A 360 -4.22 8.99 -2.07
CA LEU A 360 -4.12 10.02 -1.05
C LEU A 360 -5.19 9.80 0.01
N HIS A 361 -4.76 9.67 1.25
CA HIS A 361 -5.60 9.56 2.43
C HIS A 361 -4.86 10.04 3.68
N ASP A 362 -5.58 10.23 4.77
CA ASP A 362 -4.92 10.65 6.00
C ASP A 362 -4.09 9.52 6.61
N MET A 363 -2.97 9.90 7.22
CA MET A 363 -2.09 9.01 7.99
C MET A 363 -2.21 9.35 9.48
N TYR A 364 -1.67 8.49 10.35
CA TYR A 364 -1.72 8.69 11.80
C TYR A 364 -0.34 8.53 12.40
N LEU A 365 0.06 9.49 13.24
CA LEU A 365 1.12 9.26 14.20
C LEU A 365 0.49 8.52 15.39
N VAL A 366 1.03 7.36 15.71
CA VAL A 366 0.60 6.54 16.85
C VAL A 366 1.75 6.38 17.84
N GLU A 367 1.39 6.06 19.08
CA GLU A 367 2.32 5.66 20.14
C GLU A 367 1.92 4.28 20.65
N VAL A 368 2.90 3.42 20.89
CA VAL A 368 2.66 2.13 21.56
C VAL A 368 2.32 2.38 23.03
N LYS A 369 1.20 1.80 23.46
CA LYS A 369 0.68 1.87 24.83
C LYS A 369 1.65 1.28 25.85
N LYS A 370 1.54 1.74 27.09
CA LYS A 370 2.14 1.03 28.23
C LYS A 370 1.32 -0.21 28.60
N PRO A 371 1.90 -1.20 29.30
CA PRO A 371 1.16 -2.39 29.73
C PRO A 371 -0.10 -2.10 30.54
N ASP A 372 -0.14 -1.02 31.32
CA ASP A 372 -1.28 -0.60 32.13
C ASP A 372 -2.35 0.21 31.36
N GLU A 373 -2.05 0.61 30.11
CA GLU A 373 -2.99 1.30 29.21
C GLU A 373 -3.76 0.32 28.29
N ALA A 374 -3.27 -0.91 28.12
CA ALA A 374 -3.86 -1.90 27.23
C ALA A 374 -5.03 -2.63 27.89
N THR A 375 -6.19 -2.67 27.22
CA THR A 375 -7.41 -3.29 27.74
C THR A 375 -7.64 -4.72 27.22
N GLU A 376 -7.04 -5.07 26.08
CA GLU A 376 -7.03 -6.42 25.50
C GLU A 376 -5.69 -6.66 24.76
N GLU A 377 -5.42 -7.91 24.37
CA GLU A 377 -4.12 -8.35 23.81
C GLU A 377 -3.62 -7.50 22.64
N TRP A 378 -4.53 -7.07 21.77
CA TRP A 378 -4.22 -6.28 20.57
C TRP A 378 -4.50 -4.78 20.74
N ASP A 379 -4.91 -4.35 21.93
CA ASP A 379 -5.06 -2.94 22.26
C ASP A 379 -3.69 -2.30 22.56
N LEU A 380 -2.88 -2.18 21.51
CA LEU A 380 -1.46 -1.87 21.59
C LEU A 380 -1.11 -0.42 21.26
N LEU A 381 -2.02 0.30 20.59
CA LEU A 381 -1.72 1.60 19.99
C LEU A 381 -2.69 2.67 20.52
N LYS A 382 -2.20 3.90 20.62
CA LYS A 382 -3.03 5.09 20.77
C LYS A 382 -2.67 6.10 19.69
N VAL A 383 -3.68 6.75 19.12
CA VAL A 383 -3.50 7.81 18.13
C VAL A 383 -3.01 9.06 18.83
N VAL A 384 -1.85 9.57 18.40
CA VAL A 384 -1.27 10.83 18.90
C VAL A 384 -1.79 12.00 18.08
N SER A 385 -1.78 11.86 16.76
CA SER A 385 -2.29 12.89 15.85
C SER A 385 -2.63 12.31 14.50
N LYS A 386 -3.61 12.93 13.85
CA LYS A 386 -3.92 12.73 12.43
C LYS A 386 -3.00 13.60 11.57
N ILE A 387 -2.52 13.06 10.45
CA ILE A 387 -1.68 13.72 9.45
C ILE A 387 -2.52 13.82 8.17
N PRO A 388 -2.97 15.02 7.78
CA PRO A 388 -3.75 15.21 6.56
C PRO A 388 -3.03 14.69 5.32
N ALA A 389 -3.77 14.15 4.35
CA ALA A 389 -3.21 13.64 3.08
C ALA A 389 -2.30 14.66 2.37
N ASP A 390 -2.70 15.94 2.34
CA ASP A 390 -1.95 17.03 1.72
C ASP A 390 -0.57 17.28 2.38
N ASP A 391 -0.42 16.91 3.65
CA ASP A 391 0.85 17.00 4.39
C ASP A 391 1.66 15.70 4.31
N ALA A 392 0.98 14.57 4.13
CA ALA A 392 1.59 13.23 4.18
C ALA A 392 2.30 12.86 2.88
N TYR A 393 1.78 13.28 1.72
CA TYR A 393 2.24 12.79 0.41
C TYR A 393 2.98 13.85 -0.40
N ILE A 394 3.74 13.39 -1.40
CA ILE A 394 4.43 14.26 -2.36
C ILE A 394 3.36 15.09 -3.10
N SER A 395 3.56 16.42 -3.11
CA SER A 395 2.65 17.30 -3.84
C SER A 395 2.73 17.02 -5.35
N MET A 396 1.60 17.10 -6.06
CA MET A 396 1.60 16.93 -7.53
C MET A 396 2.43 18.00 -8.26
N ALA A 397 2.76 19.12 -7.59
CA ALA A 397 3.66 20.13 -8.16
C ALA A 397 5.14 19.69 -8.07
N ASP A 398 5.48 18.81 -7.12
CA ASP A 398 6.85 18.34 -6.86
C ASP A 398 7.11 16.91 -7.36
N THR A 399 6.08 16.23 -7.88
CA THR A 399 6.20 14.85 -8.38
C THR A 399 7.17 14.76 -9.56
N LYS A 400 7.99 13.71 -9.56
CA LYS A 400 8.88 13.31 -10.66
C LYS A 400 8.20 12.34 -11.62
N CYS A 401 6.96 11.95 -11.36
CA CYS A 401 6.25 11.03 -12.23
C CYS A 401 6.09 11.59 -13.65
N SER A 402 6.60 10.83 -14.61
CA SER A 402 6.57 11.19 -16.04
C SER A 402 5.17 11.25 -16.64
N LEU A 403 4.14 10.73 -15.95
CA LEU A 403 2.74 10.77 -16.39
C LEU A 403 2.03 12.09 -16.03
N VAL A 404 2.56 12.85 -15.05
CA VAL A 404 1.99 14.12 -14.60
C VAL A 404 2.64 15.30 -15.31
N ASN A 405 3.95 15.19 -15.59
CA ASN A 405 4.77 16.26 -16.14
C ASN A 405 4.72 16.36 -17.70
N GLN A 406 3.64 15.92 -18.34
CA GLN A 406 3.52 15.86 -19.81
C GLN A 406 2.92 17.12 -20.45
#